data_AF-A0A453SDZ3-F1
#
_entry.id   AF-A0A453SDZ3-F1
#
_cell.length_a   1.000
_cell.length_b   1.000
_cell.length_c   1.000
_cell.angle_alpha   90.00
_cell.angle_beta   90.00
_cell.angle_gamma   90.00
#
_symmetry.space_group_name_H-M   'P 1'
#
loop_
_entity.id
_entity.type
_entity.pdbx_description
1 polymer ?
#
loop_
_entity_poly.entity_id
_entity_poly.type
_entity_poly.pdbx_seq_one_letter_code
_entity_poly.pdbx_strand_id
1 'polypeptide(L)'
;MKGHDFLHDCFLPKSLFVIGTGGNDYLLNYYQPRNTARPQLSDFTRSLITELSAHLQRLYALGARKFVIFSIQPMGCTPVVRASLNVTGAGCVEPVNGAALLFNGELRSLVDAAGPRMPGASFSVVDSYKIIKDLLDHPRKHGHQG
;
A
#
# COMPACT_ATOMS: atom_id res chain seq x y z
N MET A 1 -28.70 10.64 24.52
CA MET A 1 -27.48 9.84 24.25
C MET A 1 -27.23 9.90 22.75
N LYS A 2 -26.12 10.51 22.33
CA LYS A 2 -25.83 10.85 20.93
C LYS A 2 -25.15 9.65 20.25
N GLY A 3 -25.63 9.23 19.08
CA GLY A 3 -25.16 8.03 18.36
C GLY A 3 -23.68 7.97 17.97
N HIS A 4 -22.88 9.02 18.25
CA HIS A 4 -21.43 9.01 18.05
C HIS A 4 -20.71 8.10 19.07
N ASP A 5 -21.10 8.11 20.35
CA ASP A 5 -20.44 7.28 21.38
C ASP A 5 -20.68 5.78 21.14
N PHE A 6 -21.82 5.42 20.54
CA PHE A 6 -22.17 4.01 20.29
C PHE A 6 -21.34 3.37 19.17
N LEU A 7 -20.91 4.15 18.17
CA LEU A 7 -20.06 3.67 17.08
C LEU A 7 -18.65 3.33 17.57
N HIS A 8 -18.10 4.16 18.47
CA HIS A 8 -16.73 3.99 18.98
C HIS A 8 -16.61 2.79 19.93
N ASP A 9 -17.56 2.62 20.84
CA ASP A 9 -17.39 1.63 21.92
C ASP A 9 -17.80 0.20 21.54
N CYS A 10 -18.68 0.01 20.54
CA CYS A 10 -19.22 -1.32 20.23
C CYS A 10 -18.80 -1.90 18.87
N PHE A 11 -18.56 -1.05 17.86
CA PHE A 11 -18.35 -1.50 16.48
C PHE A 11 -16.87 -1.55 16.08
N LEU A 12 -16.09 -0.49 16.34
CA LEU A 12 -14.70 -0.43 15.86
C LEU A 12 -13.80 -1.57 16.37
N PRO A 13 -13.91 -2.06 17.61
CA PRO A 13 -13.15 -3.24 18.05
C PRO A 13 -13.53 -4.53 17.31
N LYS A 14 -14.76 -4.60 16.77
CA LYS A 14 -15.31 -5.76 16.05
C LYS A 14 -15.14 -5.66 14.54
N SER A 15 -14.87 -4.48 13.99
CA SER A 15 -14.67 -4.24 12.56
C SER A 15 -13.30 -4.70 12.06
N LEU A 16 -13.23 -5.00 10.76
CA LEU A 16 -11.98 -5.22 10.02
C LEU A 16 -11.65 -3.96 9.22
N PHE A 17 -10.45 -3.41 9.41
CA PHE A 17 -9.99 -2.22 8.69
C PHE A 17 -9.10 -2.66 7.55
N VAL A 18 -9.62 -2.51 6.33
CA VAL A 18 -8.92 -2.88 5.09
C VAL A 18 -8.32 -1.62 4.48
N ILE A 19 -7.00 -1.58 4.33
CA ILE A 19 -6.25 -0.38 3.97
C ILE A 19 -5.43 -0.66 2.72
N GLY A 20 -5.62 0.16 1.69
CA GLY A 20 -4.77 0.24 0.51
C GLY A 20 -4.37 1.69 0.27
N THR A 21 -3.07 1.97 0.20
CA THR A 21 -2.54 3.34 0.08
C THR A 21 -1.18 3.35 -0.64
N GLY A 22 -0.66 4.54 -0.94
CA GLY A 22 0.68 4.76 -1.50
C GLY A 22 0.76 4.73 -3.03
N GLY A 23 -0.05 3.90 -3.70
CA GLY A 23 0.03 3.75 -5.17
C GLY A 23 -0.23 5.06 -5.92
N ASN A 24 -1.25 5.82 -5.51
CA ASN A 24 -1.57 7.11 -6.12
C ASN A 24 -0.52 8.19 -5.78
N ASP A 25 0.08 8.14 -4.59
CA ASP A 25 1.15 9.05 -4.19
C ASP A 25 2.36 8.90 -5.12
N TYR A 26 2.68 7.67 -5.54
CA TYR A 26 3.70 7.45 -6.56
C TYR A 26 3.23 7.88 -7.95
N LEU A 27 2.10 7.35 -8.43
CA LEU A 27 1.74 7.50 -9.85
C LEU A 27 1.21 8.88 -10.21
N LEU A 28 0.44 9.51 -9.32
CA LEU A 28 -0.25 10.78 -9.59
C LEU A 28 0.52 12.00 -9.04
N ASN A 29 1.48 11.79 -8.13
CA ASN A 29 2.27 12.88 -7.54
C ASN A 29 3.78 12.73 -7.79
N TYR A 30 4.42 11.66 -7.29
CA TYR A 30 5.88 11.51 -7.39
C TYR A 30 6.35 11.38 -8.84
N TYR A 31 5.72 10.52 -9.65
CA TYR A 31 6.11 10.27 -11.04
C TYR A 31 5.47 11.22 -12.05
N GLN A 32 4.58 12.11 -11.61
CA GLN A 32 3.89 13.05 -12.49
C GLN A 32 4.90 13.95 -13.25
N PRO A 33 4.89 14.00 -14.60
CA PRO A 33 5.94 14.69 -15.37
C PRO A 33 6.12 16.18 -15.05
N ARG A 34 5.04 16.85 -14.59
CA ARG A 34 5.07 18.27 -14.19
C ARG A 34 5.74 18.50 -12.84
N ASN A 35 5.95 17.46 -12.05
CA ASN A 35 6.64 17.55 -10.78
C ASN A 35 8.16 17.49 -11.02
N THR A 36 8.82 18.65 -11.11
CA THR A 36 10.26 18.76 -11.36
C THR A 36 11.08 18.84 -10.07
N ALA A 37 10.45 19.12 -8.93
CA ALA A 37 11.09 19.25 -7.62
C ALA A 37 10.75 18.05 -6.73
N ARG A 38 11.21 16.86 -7.13
CA ARG A 38 10.97 15.62 -6.39
C ARG A 38 12.03 15.44 -5.31
N PRO A 39 11.65 15.14 -4.06
CA PRO A 39 12.61 14.72 -3.04
C PRO A 39 13.26 13.38 -3.43
N GLN A 40 14.30 12.98 -2.71
CA GLN A 40 14.84 11.62 -2.83
C GLN A 40 13.72 10.59 -2.61
N LEU A 41 13.72 9.52 -3.41
CA LEU A 41 12.67 8.49 -3.36
C LEU A 41 12.53 7.89 -1.96
N SER A 42 13.65 7.70 -1.25
CA SER A 42 13.68 7.22 0.13
C SER A 42 12.99 8.17 1.10
N ASP A 43 13.20 9.48 0.94
CA ASP A 43 12.62 10.48 1.83
C ASP A 43 11.12 10.62 1.59
N PHE A 44 10.70 10.56 0.32
CA PHE A 44 9.29 10.48 -0.05
C PHE A 44 8.63 9.22 0.51
N THR A 45 9.27 8.06 0.36
CA THR A 45 8.73 6.80 0.89
C THR A 45 8.59 6.88 2.41
N ARG A 46 9.61 7.41 3.10
CA ARG A 46 9.61 7.59 4.55
C ARG A 46 8.49 8.51 5.01
N SER A 47 8.20 9.60 4.29
CA SER A 47 7.08 10.48 4.67
C SER A 47 5.74 9.76 4.53
N LEU A 48 5.51 9.00 3.45
CA LEU A 48 4.28 8.20 3.30
C LEU A 48 4.11 7.16 4.41
N ILE A 49 5.18 6.48 4.80
CA ILE A 49 5.17 5.49 5.88
C ILE A 49 4.94 6.14 7.24
N THR A 50 5.49 7.34 7.44
CA THR A 50 5.25 8.14 8.66
C THR A 50 3.78 8.53 8.78
N GLU A 51 3.16 9.02 7.71
CA GLU A 51 1.74 9.36 7.68
C GLU A 51 0.86 8.12 7.88
N LEU A 52 1.17 7.00 7.22
CA LEU A 52 0.46 5.74 7.44
C LEU A 52 0.53 5.29 8.91
N SER A 53 1.71 5.36 9.52
CA SER A 53 1.89 5.07 10.95
C SER A 53 0.98 5.94 11.83
N ALA A 54 0.93 7.24 11.58
CA ALA A 54 0.08 8.17 12.31
C ALA A 54 -1.43 7.85 12.13
N HIS A 55 -1.85 7.50 10.91
CA HIS A 55 -3.22 7.08 10.64
C HIS A 55 -3.60 5.78 11.36
N LEU A 56 -2.71 4.78 11.36
CA LEU A 56 -2.92 3.52 12.08
C LEU A 56 -3.04 3.75 13.58
N GLN A 57 -2.16 4.58 14.16
CA GLN A 57 -2.21 4.95 15.58
C GLN A 57 -3.52 5.67 15.92
N ARG A 58 -3.99 6.57 15.05
CA ARG A 58 -5.27 7.27 15.24
C ARG A 58 -6.45 6.31 15.20
N LEU A 59 -6.50 5.39 14.24
CA LEU A 59 -7.54 4.36 14.17
C LEU A 59 -7.52 3.48 15.42
N TYR A 60 -6.34 3.08 15.87
CA TYR A 60 -6.17 2.31 17.09
C TYR A 60 -6.67 3.08 18.33
N ALA A 61 -6.34 4.36 18.46
CA ALA A 61 -6.82 5.22 19.55
C ALA A 61 -8.35 5.35 19.57
N LEU A 62 -9.01 5.25 18.39
CA LEU A 62 -10.46 5.25 18.26
C LEU A 62 -11.12 3.89 18.54
N GLY A 63 -10.35 2.82 18.76
CA GLY A 63 -10.87 1.49 19.10
C GLY A 63 -10.66 0.41 18.03
N ALA A 64 -10.05 0.73 16.88
CA ALA A 64 -9.73 -0.28 15.87
C ALA A 64 -8.69 -1.29 16.38
N ARG A 65 -8.91 -2.58 16.09
CA ARG A 65 -8.02 -3.67 16.55
C ARG A 65 -7.61 -4.66 15.47
N LYS A 66 -8.24 -4.65 14.30
CA LYS A 66 -7.98 -5.64 13.24
C LYS A 66 -7.69 -4.93 11.93
N PHE A 67 -6.44 -5.02 11.47
CA PHE A 67 -5.95 -4.29 10.31
C PHE A 67 -5.45 -5.26 9.24
N VAL A 68 -5.93 -5.09 8.01
CA VAL A 68 -5.43 -5.76 6.81
C VAL A 68 -4.91 -4.67 5.88
N ILE A 69 -3.61 -4.71 5.60
CA ILE A 69 -2.94 -3.67 4.81
C ILE A 69 -2.40 -4.30 3.54
N PHE A 70 -2.79 -3.77 2.39
CA PHE A 70 -2.33 -4.24 1.09
C PHE A 70 -1.00 -3.58 0.74
N SER A 71 -0.02 -4.39 0.35
CA SER A 71 1.19 -3.88 -0.28
C SER A 71 0.88 -3.31 -1.66
N ILE A 72 1.70 -2.39 -2.14
CA ILE A 72 1.58 -1.81 -3.48
C ILE A 72 1.90 -2.91 -4.51
N GLN A 73 1.00 -3.11 -5.47
CA GLN A 73 1.15 -4.04 -6.59
C GLN A 73 2.29 -3.60 -7.57
N PRO A 74 2.73 -4.41 -8.55
CA PRO A 74 3.77 -4.01 -9.50
C PRO A 74 3.27 -2.93 -10.46
N MET A 75 3.32 -1.67 -10.02
CA MET A 75 2.74 -0.53 -10.73
C MET A 75 3.36 -0.31 -12.12
N GLY A 76 4.63 -0.65 -12.29
CA GLY A 76 5.34 -0.56 -13.57
C GLY A 76 4.78 -1.47 -14.65
N CYS A 77 3.99 -2.49 -14.27
CA CYS A 77 3.32 -3.40 -15.19
C CYS A 77 1.93 -2.92 -15.61
N THR A 78 1.40 -1.85 -14.99
CA THR A 78 0.03 -1.39 -15.26
C THR A 78 -0.09 -0.79 -16.67
N PRO A 79 -1.24 -0.97 -17.37
CA PRO A 79 -1.43 -0.42 -18.72
C PRO A 79 -1.19 1.09 -18.79
N VAL A 80 -1.63 1.84 -17.77
CA VAL A 80 -1.48 3.30 -17.71
C VAL A 80 -0.02 3.73 -17.66
N VAL A 81 0.82 3.05 -16.86
CA VAL A 81 2.25 3.36 -16.76
C VAL A 81 2.98 2.99 -18.06
N ARG A 82 2.69 1.82 -18.63
CA ARG A 82 3.30 1.38 -19.89
C ARG A 82 2.96 2.30 -21.06
N ALA A 83 1.69 2.71 -21.17
CA ALA A 83 1.22 3.64 -22.19
C ALA A 83 1.88 5.02 -22.03
N SER A 84 1.97 5.53 -20.80
CA SER A 84 2.53 6.87 -20.53
C SER A 84 4.03 6.98 -20.84
N LEU A 85 4.74 5.85 -20.83
CA LEU A 85 6.18 5.78 -21.10
C LEU A 85 6.52 5.12 -22.45
N ASN A 86 5.53 4.93 -23.32
CA ASN A 86 5.67 4.30 -24.65
C ASN A 86 6.44 2.97 -24.60
N VAL A 87 6.22 2.17 -23.55
CA VAL A 87 6.88 0.86 -23.40
C VAL A 87 6.28 -0.11 -24.40
N THR A 88 7.13 -0.61 -25.31
CA THR A 88 6.78 -1.66 -26.26
C THR A 88 7.18 -3.04 -25.71
N GLY A 89 6.42 -4.08 -26.09
CA GLY A 89 6.65 -5.45 -25.61
C GLY A 89 6.09 -5.72 -24.21
N ALA A 90 6.40 -6.90 -23.66
CA ALA A 90 5.82 -7.42 -22.41
C ALA A 90 6.50 -6.92 -21.11
N GLY A 91 7.48 -6.01 -21.22
CA GLY A 91 8.25 -5.53 -20.07
C GLY A 91 7.48 -4.57 -19.16
N CYS A 92 7.84 -4.57 -17.88
CA CYS A 92 7.38 -3.60 -16.90
C CYS A 92 8.39 -2.45 -16.77
N VAL A 93 7.93 -1.30 -16.24
CA VAL A 93 8.79 -0.17 -15.92
C VAL A 93 9.46 -0.40 -14.57
N GLU A 94 10.66 -0.97 -14.57
CA GLU A 94 11.33 -1.40 -13.34
C GLU A 94 11.63 -0.30 -12.32
N PRO A 95 11.98 0.94 -12.71
CA PRO A 95 12.12 2.02 -11.73
C PRO A 95 10.82 2.28 -10.92
N VAL A 96 9.65 2.12 -11.55
CA VAL A 96 8.35 2.28 -10.89
C VAL A 96 8.04 1.08 -9.98
N ASN A 97 8.41 -0.14 -10.39
CA ASN A 97 8.34 -1.32 -9.53
C ASN A 97 9.28 -1.21 -8.33
N GLY A 98 10.48 -0.64 -8.51
CA GLY A 98 11.44 -0.39 -7.43
C GLY A 98 10.87 0.51 -6.34
N ALA A 99 10.13 1.55 -6.69
CA ALA A 99 9.43 2.40 -5.72
C ALA A 99 8.33 1.63 -4.95
N ALA A 100 7.56 0.78 -5.63
CA ALA A 100 6.59 -0.09 -4.97
C ALA A 100 7.27 -1.03 -3.97
N LEU A 101 8.37 -1.67 -4.36
CA LEU A 101 9.12 -2.59 -3.50
C LEU A 101 9.74 -1.87 -2.29
N LEU A 102 10.26 -0.66 -2.48
CA LEU A 102 10.79 0.16 -1.38
C LEU A 102 9.69 0.46 -0.34
N PHE A 103 8.53 0.95 -0.78
CA PHE A 103 7.39 1.17 0.11
C PHE A 103 6.95 -0.12 0.81
N ASN A 104 6.88 -1.23 0.07
CA ASN A 104 6.45 -2.51 0.61
C ASN A 104 7.42 -3.08 1.65
N GLY A 105 8.72 -2.79 1.54
CA GLY A 105 9.72 -3.12 2.56
C GLY A 105 9.48 -2.31 3.83
N GLU A 106 9.36 -0.99 3.71
CA GLU A 106 9.11 -0.09 4.84
C GLU A 106 7.74 -0.35 5.52
N LEU A 107 6.72 -0.75 4.76
CA LEU A 107 5.41 -1.14 5.29
C LEU A 107 5.52 -2.37 6.21
N ARG A 108 6.32 -3.38 5.83
CA ARG A 108 6.55 -4.55 6.67
C ARG A 108 7.26 -4.16 7.96
N SER A 109 8.32 -3.35 7.85
CA SER A 109 9.04 -2.81 9.02
C SER A 109 8.10 -2.04 9.96
N LEU A 110 7.18 -1.23 9.40
CA LEU A 110 6.17 -0.51 10.19
C LEU A 110 5.25 -1.48 10.94
N VAL A 111 4.72 -2.50 10.26
CA VAL A 111 3.81 -3.48 10.86
C VAL A 111 4.50 -4.32 11.94
N ASP A 112 5.75 -4.75 11.69
CA ASP A 112 6.55 -5.50 12.66
C ASP A 112 6.82 -4.67 13.94
N ALA A 113 7.08 -3.37 13.78
CA ALA A 113 7.26 -2.45 14.90
C ALA A 113 5.95 -2.03 15.58
N ALA A 114 4.82 -2.14 14.88
CA ALA A 114 3.50 -1.72 15.35
C ALA A 114 2.91 -2.68 16.40
N GLY A 115 3.11 -3.99 16.24
CA GLY A 115 2.54 -5.02 17.13
C GLY A 115 2.84 -4.79 18.62
N PRO A 116 4.11 -4.63 19.03
CA PRO A 116 4.46 -4.37 20.42
C PRO A 116 3.93 -3.03 20.98
N ARG A 117 3.64 -2.05 20.11
CA ARG A 117 3.22 -0.69 20.51
C ARG A 117 1.71 -0.53 20.60
N MET A 118 0.94 -1.44 20.02
CA MET A 118 -0.53 -1.40 20.00
C MET A 118 -1.11 -2.72 20.55
N PRO A 119 -1.05 -2.94 21.89
CA PRO A 119 -1.55 -4.17 22.49
C PRO A 119 -2.99 -4.50 22.12
N GLY A 120 -3.25 -5.77 21.81
CA GLY A 120 -4.58 -6.23 21.39
C GLY A 120 -4.96 -5.85 19.97
N ALA A 121 -4.11 -5.11 19.23
CA ALA A 121 -4.25 -4.98 17.79
C ALA A 121 -3.59 -6.16 17.05
N SER A 122 -4.16 -6.51 15.90
CA SER A 122 -3.65 -7.50 14.97
C SER A 122 -3.47 -6.85 13.61
N PHE A 123 -2.35 -7.15 12.97
CA PHE A 123 -1.99 -6.63 11.67
C PHE A 123 -1.71 -7.80 10.72
N SER A 124 -2.14 -7.68 9.49
CA SER A 124 -1.82 -8.61 8.41
C SER A 124 -1.49 -7.82 7.16
N VAL A 125 -0.36 -8.12 6.53
CA VAL A 125 0.03 -7.55 5.25
C VAL A 125 -0.35 -8.52 4.14
N VAL A 126 -1.19 -8.07 3.21
CA VAL A 126 -1.47 -8.79 1.97
C VAL A 126 -0.41 -8.41 0.96
N ASP A 127 0.37 -9.39 0.50
CA ASP A 127 1.42 -9.16 -0.48
C ASP A 127 0.87 -9.10 -1.92
N SER A 128 0.16 -8.01 -2.21
CA SER A 128 -0.43 -7.75 -3.53
C SER A 128 0.64 -7.74 -4.62
N TYR A 129 1.85 -7.28 -4.31
CA TYR A 129 2.96 -7.31 -5.26
C TYR A 129 3.21 -8.74 -5.75
N LYS A 130 3.42 -9.67 -4.82
CA LYS A 130 3.69 -11.08 -5.15
C LYS A 130 2.50 -11.74 -5.86
N ILE A 131 1.28 -11.49 -5.38
CA ILE A 131 0.06 -12.07 -5.96
C ILE A 131 -0.10 -11.64 -7.43
N ILE A 132 -0.01 -10.34 -7.69
CA ILE A 132 -0.18 -9.81 -9.05
C ILE A 132 1.01 -10.17 -9.94
N LYS A 133 2.24 -10.20 -9.40
CA LYS A 133 3.41 -10.62 -10.16
C LYS A 133 3.31 -12.09 -10.59
N ASP A 134 2.84 -12.99 -9.73
CA ASP A 134 2.61 -14.40 -10.09
C ASP A 134 1.54 -14.54 -11.19
N LEU A 135 0.50 -13.72 -11.13
CA LEU A 135 -0.54 -13.68 -12.17
C LEU A 135 0.03 -13.26 -13.54
N LEU A 136 0.90 -12.25 -13.55
CA LEU A 136 1.53 -11.73 -14.76
C LEU A 136 2.58 -12.70 -15.33
N ASP A 137 3.37 -13.36 -14.47
CA ASP A 137 4.43 -14.28 -14.90
C ASP A 137 3.88 -15.64 -15.33
N HIS A 138 2.76 -16.06 -14.75
CA HIS A 138 2.18 -17.39 -14.98
C HIS A 138 0.70 -17.31 -15.44
N PRO A 139 0.37 -16.58 -16.52
CA PRO A 139 -1.02 -16.33 -16.91
C PRO A 139 -1.80 -17.62 -17.16
N ARG A 140 -1.17 -18.64 -17.75
CA ARG A 140 -1.77 -19.95 -18.01
C ARG A 140 -2.16 -20.70 -16.73
N LYS A 141 -1.36 -20.58 -15.67
CA LYS A 141 -1.66 -21.19 -14.35
C LYS A 141 -2.94 -20.61 -13.75
N HIS A 142 -3.28 -19.38 -14.14
CA HIS A 142 -4.43 -18.62 -13.64
C HIS A 142 -5.55 -18.46 -14.67
N GLY A 143 -5.55 -19.27 -15.74
CA GLY A 143 -6.65 -19.32 -16.71
C GLY A 143 -6.64 -18.22 -17.78
N HIS A 144 -5.59 -17.37 -17.84
CA HIS A 144 -5.42 -16.39 -18.91
C HIS A 144 -4.64 -17.00 -20.09
N GLN A 145 -5.22 -16.92 -21.28
CA GLN A 145 -4.50 -17.17 -22.53
C GLN A 145 -3.84 -15.84 -22.94
N GLY A 146 -2.51 -15.87 -23.10
CA GLY A 146 -1.69 -14.70 -23.43
C GLY A 146 -1.92 -14.18 -24.84
#